data_AF-A0A318BEL5-F1
#
_entry.id   AF-A0A318BEL5-F1
#
_cell.length_a   1.000
_cell.length_b   1.000
_cell.length_c   1.000
_cell.angle_alpha   90.00
_cell.angle_beta   90.00
_cell.angle_gamma   90.00
#
_symmetry.space_group_name_H-M   'P 1'
#
loop_
_entity.id
_entity.type
_entity.pdbx_description
1 polymer ?
#
loop_
_entity_poly.entity_id
_entity_poly.type
_entity_poly.pdbx_seq_one_letter_code
_entity_poly.pdbx_strand_id
1 'polypeptide(L)'
;MFSICSDHDGRMNAPPSAPVIGDLLVTGDRLEVWCQNLGCSRTEITVWMPEEAVARLGAHTTFADARRILVCPACKAAGRQKMIGARASVLDYYGRQERERLAQYEAQYGPEAADLLKAHLRRPGR
;
A
#
# COMPACT_ATOMS: atom_id res chain seq x y z
N MET A 1 -38.35 17.50 38.20
CA MET A 1 -37.52 16.52 38.93
C MET A 1 -37.14 15.45 37.91
N PHE A 2 -36.06 15.66 37.16
CA PHE A 2 -35.60 14.68 36.17
C PHE A 2 -34.38 13.96 36.74
N SER A 3 -34.60 12.67 36.97
CA SER A 3 -33.65 11.70 37.46
C SER A 3 -32.51 11.53 36.45
N ILE A 4 -31.29 11.72 36.92
CA ILE A 4 -30.07 11.39 36.19
C ILE A 4 -29.86 9.88 36.42
N CYS A 5 -30.04 9.09 35.37
CA CYS A 5 -29.48 7.74 35.28
C CYS A 5 -28.47 7.82 34.13
N SER A 6 -27.17 7.82 34.40
CA SER A 6 -26.32 6.66 34.72
C SER A 6 -25.34 6.48 33.57
N ASP A 7 -24.08 6.54 33.95
CA ASP A 7 -22.86 6.21 33.25
C ASP A 7 -23.02 5.12 32.18
N HIS A 8 -22.63 5.43 30.94
CA HIS A 8 -22.11 4.44 29.99
C HIS A 8 -20.87 5.05 29.31
N ASP A 9 -19.72 4.53 29.73
CA ASP A 9 -18.38 4.59 29.13
C ASP A 9 -18.13 5.70 28.10
N GLY A 10 -17.57 6.81 28.57
CA GLY A 10 -16.84 7.79 27.76
C GLY A 10 -15.53 7.24 27.16
N ARG A 11 -15.55 6.03 26.59
CA ARG A 11 -14.48 5.56 25.71
C ARG A 11 -14.65 6.29 24.40
N MET A 12 -14.10 7.50 24.32
CA MET A 12 -13.76 8.10 23.04
C MET A 12 -12.89 7.08 22.31
N ASN A 13 -13.46 6.36 21.32
CA ASN A 13 -12.68 5.56 20.40
C ASN A 13 -11.62 6.49 19.83
N ALA A 14 -10.35 6.23 20.17
CA ALA A 14 -9.26 6.97 19.59
C ALA A 14 -9.45 6.94 18.06
N PRO A 15 -9.29 8.09 17.36
CA PRO A 15 -9.36 8.05 15.91
C PRO A 15 -8.37 7.00 15.43
N PRO A 16 -8.75 6.14 14.47
CA PRO A 16 -7.84 5.12 13.95
C PRO A 16 -6.54 5.83 13.54
N SER A 17 -5.40 5.28 13.98
CA SER A 17 -4.10 5.82 13.63
C SER A 17 -4.00 6.01 12.13
N ALA A 18 -3.43 7.13 11.68
CA ALA A 18 -3.28 7.40 10.26
C ALA A 18 -2.54 6.22 9.59
N PRO A 19 -3.02 5.73 8.43
CA PRO A 19 -2.38 4.61 7.77
C PRO A 19 -0.95 4.96 7.36
N VAL A 20 -0.04 4.00 7.56
CA VAL A 20 1.39 4.13 7.30
C VAL A 20 1.83 3.21 6.17
N ILE A 21 2.98 3.53 5.55
CA ILE A 21 3.54 2.72 4.47
C ILE A 21 3.84 1.29 4.94
N GLY A 22 4.18 1.08 6.21
CA GLY A 22 4.36 -0.25 6.79
C GLY A 22 3.11 -1.14 6.73
N ASP A 23 1.91 -0.57 6.69
CA ASP A 23 0.66 -1.34 6.61
C ASP A 23 0.58 -2.15 5.32
N LEU A 24 1.28 -1.72 4.26
CA LEU A 24 1.39 -2.43 2.99
C LEU A 24 2.04 -3.80 3.13
N LEU A 25 2.97 -3.99 4.08
CA LEU A 25 3.58 -5.30 4.34
C LEU A 25 2.57 -6.25 4.98
N VAL A 26 1.67 -5.72 5.80
CA VAL A 26 0.62 -6.51 6.48
C VAL A 26 -0.48 -6.89 5.51
N THR A 27 -0.94 -5.94 4.70
CA THR A 27 -1.99 -6.21 3.71
C THR A 27 -1.45 -6.87 2.44
N GLY A 28 -0.14 -6.85 2.24
CA GLY A 28 0.52 -7.29 1.03
C GLY A 28 0.27 -6.35 -0.17
N ASP A 29 -0.25 -5.14 0.02
CA ASP A 29 -0.62 -4.23 -1.07
C ASP A 29 0.57 -3.48 -1.68
N ARG A 30 0.57 -3.33 -3.00
CA ARG A 30 1.49 -2.42 -3.69
C ARG A 30 1.18 -0.95 -3.41
N LEU A 31 2.20 -0.10 -3.48
CA LEU A 31 2.03 1.35 -3.45
C LEU A 31 1.94 1.90 -4.88
N GLU A 32 0.84 2.60 -5.19
CA GLU A 32 0.70 3.39 -6.42
C GLU A 32 1.12 4.84 -6.16
N VAL A 33 1.99 5.38 -7.02
CA VAL A 33 2.43 6.78 -7.00
C VAL A 33 2.23 7.40 -8.37
N TRP A 34 1.62 8.59 -8.44
CA TRP A 34 1.41 9.27 -9.72
C TRP A 34 1.51 10.79 -9.61
N CYS A 35 1.87 11.42 -10.71
CA CYS A 35 1.89 12.87 -10.85
C CYS A 35 0.49 13.38 -11.24
N GLN A 36 -0.03 14.35 -10.50
CA GLN A 36 -1.31 15.02 -10.76
C GLN A 36 -1.15 16.33 -11.52
N ASN A 37 0.09 16.72 -11.86
CA ASN A 37 0.33 17.91 -12.66
C ASN A 37 -0.14 17.68 -14.10
N LEU A 38 -1.21 18.37 -14.51
CA LEU A 38 -1.81 18.26 -15.84
C LEU A 38 -0.86 18.65 -16.98
N GLY A 39 0.18 19.45 -16.69
CA GLY A 39 1.22 19.79 -17.67
C GLY A 39 2.37 18.78 -17.75
N CYS A 40 2.33 17.70 -16.97
CA CYS A 40 3.38 16.67 -17.01
C CYS A 40 3.09 15.66 -18.11
N SER A 41 4.05 15.47 -19.01
CA SER A 41 4.00 14.43 -20.05
C SER A 41 4.04 13.00 -19.51
N ARG A 42 4.27 12.83 -18.20
CA ARG A 42 4.39 11.55 -17.53
C ARG A 42 3.34 11.44 -16.41
N THR A 43 2.11 11.16 -16.81
CA THR A 43 0.97 10.87 -15.93
C THR A 43 0.90 9.40 -15.51
N GLU A 44 1.88 8.59 -15.92
CA GLU A 44 1.94 7.16 -15.60
C GLU A 44 2.01 6.90 -14.10
N ILE A 45 1.27 5.87 -13.67
CA ILE A 45 1.29 5.39 -12.29
C ILE A 45 2.52 4.49 -12.12
N THR A 46 3.43 4.91 -11.24
CA THR A 46 4.52 4.05 -10.79
C THR A 46 4.00 3.15 -9.67
N VAL A 47 4.30 1.85 -9.76
CA VAL A 47 3.84 0.85 -8.78
C VAL A 47 5.07 0.26 -8.09
N TRP A 48 5.10 0.30 -6.77
CA TRP A 48 6.15 -0.29 -5.93
C TRP A 48 5.62 -1.48 -5.15
N MET A 49 6.45 -2.51 -5.00
CA MET A 49 6.18 -3.61 -4.07
C MET A 49 6.18 -3.10 -2.62
N PRO A 50 5.45 -3.75 -1.69
CA PRO A 50 5.42 -3.35 -0.28
C PRO A 50 6.81 -3.12 0.33
N GLU A 51 7.74 -4.05 0.09
CA GLU A 51 9.10 -4.03 0.60
C GLU A 51 9.91 -2.86 0.03
N GLU A 52 9.73 -2.60 -1.27
CA GLU A 52 10.37 -1.46 -1.94
C GLU A 52 9.84 -0.13 -1.40
N ALA A 53 8.53 -0.02 -1.18
CA ALA A 53 7.90 1.18 -0.64
C ALA A 53 8.43 1.49 0.77
N VAL A 54 8.54 0.47 1.63
CA VAL A 54 9.10 0.61 2.98
C VAL A 54 10.58 0.96 2.94
N ALA A 55 11.38 0.34 2.07
CA ALA A 55 12.80 0.66 1.92
C ALA A 55 13.04 2.11 1.47
N ARG A 56 12.17 2.64 0.59
CA ARG A 56 12.31 4.01 0.06
C ARG A 56 11.76 5.09 0.98
N LEU A 57 10.65 4.84 1.67
CA LEU A 57 9.90 5.86 2.41
C LEU A 57 9.96 5.68 3.92
N GLY A 58 10.30 4.50 4.42
CA GLY A 58 10.26 4.15 5.84
C GLY A 58 8.88 3.62 6.29
N ALA A 59 8.89 2.64 7.19
CA ALA A 59 7.67 1.95 7.64
C ALA A 59 6.69 2.85 8.41
N HIS A 60 7.20 3.84 9.13
CA HIS A 60 6.40 4.75 9.96
C HIS A 60 5.86 5.97 9.20
N THR A 61 6.25 6.13 7.94
CA THR A 61 5.81 7.27 7.12
C THR A 61 4.34 7.12 6.78
N THR A 62 3.54 8.16 7.00
CA THR A 62 2.13 8.14 6.61
C THR A 62 1.99 8.30 5.09
N PHE A 63 0.87 7.85 4.51
CA PHE A 63 0.59 8.13 3.08
C PHE A 63 0.51 9.63 2.78
N ALA A 64 0.12 10.46 3.76
CA ALA A 64 0.08 11.90 3.61
C ALA A 64 1.49 12.50 3.56
N ASP A 65 2.42 12.01 4.37
CA ASP A 65 3.81 12.47 4.38
C ASP A 65 4.58 11.94 3.17
N ALA A 66 4.35 10.69 2.77
CA ALA A 66 4.84 10.15 1.50
C ALA A 66 4.48 11.06 0.33
N ARG A 67 3.23 11.52 0.25
CA ARG A 67 2.77 12.48 -0.76
C ARG A 67 3.51 13.81 -0.72
N ARG A 68 4.06 14.25 0.42
CA ARG A 68 4.79 15.52 0.56
C ARG A 68 6.25 15.42 0.13
N ILE A 69 6.90 14.30 0.44
CA ILE A 69 8.33 14.06 0.19
C ILE A 69 8.61 13.63 -1.25
N LEU A 70 7.65 12.99 -1.91
CA LEU A 70 7.83 12.51 -3.28
C LEU A 70 7.89 13.67 -4.28
N VAL A 71 8.69 13.49 -5.33
CA VAL A 71 8.88 14.46 -6.41
C VAL A 71 8.74 13.74 -7.74
N CYS A 72 7.98 14.32 -8.68
CA CYS A 72 7.84 13.76 -10.01
C CYS A 72 9.20 13.79 -10.72
N PRO A 73 9.74 12.65 -11.21
CA PRO A 73 11.04 12.63 -11.87
C PRO A 73 11.04 13.41 -13.19
N ALA A 74 9.89 13.49 -13.87
CA ALA A 74 9.73 14.14 -15.19
C ALA A 74 9.56 15.66 -15.08
N CYS A 75 8.52 16.14 -14.39
CA CYS A 75 8.22 17.59 -14.31
C CYS A 75 8.74 18.28 -13.05
N LYS A 76 9.40 17.55 -12.14
CA LYS A 76 9.88 18.05 -10.83
C LYS A 76 8.80 18.63 -9.92
N ALA A 77 7.52 18.40 -10.23
CA ALA A 77 6.43 18.77 -9.34
C ALA A 77 6.64 18.11 -7.97
N ALA A 78 6.65 18.95 -6.94
CA ALA A 78 6.92 18.51 -5.59
C ALA A 78 5.61 18.14 -4.89
N GLY A 79 5.67 17.06 -4.12
CA GLY A 79 4.57 16.58 -3.30
C GLY A 79 3.94 17.62 -2.37
N ARG A 80 4.76 18.55 -1.85
CA ARG A 80 4.31 19.70 -1.03
C ARG A 80 3.24 20.58 -1.70
N GLN A 81 3.17 20.59 -3.03
CA GLN A 81 2.14 21.30 -3.80
C GLN A 81 0.87 20.46 -4.03
N LYS A 82 0.75 19.30 -3.38
CA LYS A 82 -0.31 18.31 -3.59
C LYS A 82 -0.38 17.78 -5.03
N MET A 83 0.75 17.83 -5.75
CA MET A 83 0.84 17.40 -7.14
C MET A 83 1.27 15.93 -7.29
N ILE A 84 1.45 15.22 -6.18
CA ILE A 84 1.76 13.80 -6.15
C ILE A 84 0.70 13.05 -5.36
N GLY A 85 0.11 12.04 -5.99
CA GLY A 85 -0.76 11.06 -5.34
C GLY A 85 0.04 9.84 -4.89
N ALA A 86 -0.34 9.28 -3.73
CA ALA A 86 0.16 7.99 -3.27
C ALA A 86 -0.97 7.25 -2.53
N ARG A 87 -1.20 5.98 -2.88
CA ARG A 87 -2.23 5.13 -2.25
C ARG A 87 -1.87 3.65 -2.34
N ALA A 88 -2.44 2.82 -1.45
CA ALA A 88 -2.43 1.37 -1.63
C ALA A 88 -3.21 0.99 -2.91
N SER A 89 -2.66 0.06 -3.69
CA SER A 89 -3.26 -0.37 -4.97
C SER A 89 -4.50 -1.21 -4.72
N VAL A 90 -5.68 -0.67 -5.05
CA VAL A 90 -6.96 -1.39 -4.93
C VAL A 90 -7.07 -2.53 -5.96
N LEU A 91 -6.33 -2.45 -7.07
CA LEU A 91 -6.34 -3.45 -8.15
C LEU A 91 -5.44 -4.65 -7.86
N ASP A 92 -4.69 -4.64 -6.77
CA ASP A 92 -3.76 -5.71 -6.40
C ASP A 92 -4.45 -6.91 -5.71
N TYR A 93 -5.79 -6.98 -5.73
CA TYR A 93 -6.55 -8.08 -5.12
C TYR A 93 -6.09 -9.47 -5.59
N TYR A 94 -5.98 -9.69 -6.91
CA TYR A 94 -5.52 -10.97 -7.45
C TYR A 94 -4.03 -11.19 -7.22
N GLY A 95 -3.22 -10.12 -7.30
CA GLY A 95 -1.80 -10.19 -6.98
C GLY A 95 -1.55 -10.56 -5.52
N ARG A 96 -2.41 -10.09 -4.61
CA ARG A 96 -2.39 -10.41 -3.18
C ARG A 96 -2.71 -11.88 -2.93
N GLN A 97 -3.83 -12.37 -3.47
CA GLN A 97 -4.17 -13.80 -3.36
C GLN A 97 -3.07 -14.70 -3.91
N GLU A 98 -2.45 -14.33 -5.03
CA GLU A 98 -1.35 -15.09 -5.61
C GLU A 98 -0.14 -15.16 -4.67
N ARG A 99 0.23 -14.03 -4.06
CA ARG A 99 1.34 -13.96 -3.09
C ARG A 99 1.04 -14.75 -1.81
N GLU A 100 -0.18 -14.63 -1.27
CA GLU A 100 -0.61 -15.41 -0.11
C GLU A 100 -0.58 -16.91 -0.40
N ARG A 101 -1.08 -17.32 -1.58
CA ARG A 101 -1.05 -18.71 -2.03
C ARG A 101 0.39 -19.24 -2.15
N LEU A 102 1.31 -18.44 -2.71
CA LEU A 102 2.72 -18.81 -2.81
C LEU A 102 3.36 -18.93 -1.42
N ALA A 103 3.11 -17.98 -0.52
CA ALA A 103 3.65 -18.00 0.85
C ALA A 103 3.14 -19.22 1.65
N GLN A 104 1.86 -19.56 1.52
CA GLN A 104 1.30 -20.77 2.14
C GLN A 104 1.93 -22.05 1.56
N TYR A 105 2.11 -22.09 0.23
CA TYR A 105 2.70 -23.25 -0.44
C TYR A 105 4.17 -23.43 -0.06
N GLU A 106 4.93 -22.34 0.06
CA GLU A 106 6.31 -22.34 0.56
C GLU A 106 6.38 -22.84 2.00
N ALA A 107 5.50 -22.35 2.88
CA ALA A 107 5.46 -22.79 4.27
C ALA A 107 5.13 -24.29 4.40
N GLN A 108 4.34 -24.84 3.48
CA GLN A 108 3.90 -26.24 3.51
C GLN A 108 4.88 -27.20 2.84
N TYR A 109 5.50 -26.81 1.72
CA TYR A 109 6.27 -27.70 0.84
C TYR A 109 7.73 -27.26 0.62
N GLY A 110 8.12 -26.10 1.16
CA GLY A 110 9.45 -25.53 1.00
C GLY A 110 9.59 -24.59 -0.21
N PRO A 111 10.68 -23.80 -0.25
CA PRO A 111 10.90 -22.74 -1.24
C PRO A 111 10.99 -23.26 -2.69
N GLU A 112 11.61 -24.43 -2.89
CA GLU A 112 11.75 -25.04 -4.22
C GLU A 112 10.38 -25.40 -4.84
N ALA A 113 9.42 -25.82 -4.02
CA ALA A 113 8.07 -26.15 -4.47
C ALA A 113 7.25 -24.90 -4.81
N ALA A 114 7.45 -23.80 -4.07
CA ALA A 114 6.81 -22.51 -4.36
C ALA A 114 7.32 -21.91 -5.69
N ASP A 115 8.60 -22.06 -6.01
CA ASP A 115 9.15 -21.62 -7.29
C ASP A 115 8.54 -22.37 -8.49
N LEU A 116 8.27 -23.68 -8.34
CA LEU A 116 7.55 -24.46 -9.36
C LEU A 116 6.11 -23.97 -9.55
N LEU A 117 5.39 -23.70 -8.46
CA LEU A 117 4.04 -23.15 -8.51
C LEU A 117 4.03 -21.77 -9.18
N LYS A 118 4.99 -20.90 -8.84
CA LYS A 118 5.16 -19.58 -9.46
C LYS A 118 5.44 -19.67 -10.97
N ALA A 119 6.27 -20.63 -11.38
CA ALA A 119 6.53 -20.88 -12.80
C ALA A 119 5.28 -21.40 -13.53
N HIS A 120 4.43 -22.17 -12.86
CA HIS A 120 3.17 -22.65 -13.41
C HIS A 120 2.14 -21.52 -13.59
N LEU A 121 1.99 -20.65 -12.58
CA LEU A 121 1.07 -19.50 -12.61
C LEU A 121 1.44 -18.46 -13.67
N ARG A 122 2.73 -18.34 -14.02
CA ARG A 122 3.22 -17.42 -15.05
C ARG A 122 3.00 -17.88 -16.49
N ARG A 123 2.57 -19.12 -16.73
CA ARG A 123 2.28 -19.58 -18.10
C ARG A 123 0.96 -18.95 -18.55
N PRO A 124 0.93 -18.16 -19.65
CA PRO A 124 -0.34 -17.74 -20.23
C PRO A 124 -1.10 -19.00 -20.63
N GLY A 125 -2.38 -19.06 -20.24
CA GLY A 125 -3.24 -20.22 -20.44
C GLY A 125 -3.15 -20.73 -21.88
N ARG A 126 -2.90 -22.04 -22.00
CA ARG A 126 -3.18 -22.78 -23.24
C ARG A 126 -4.68 -22.98 -23.37
#